data_AF-A0A208XEF7-F1
#
_entry.id   AF-A0A208XEF7-F1
#
_cell.length_a   1.000
_cell.length_b   1.000
_cell.length_c   1.000
_cell.angle_alpha   90.00
_cell.angle_beta   90.00
_cell.angle_gamma   90.00
#
_symmetry.space_group_name_H-M   'P 1'
#
loop_
_entity.id
_entity.type
_entity.pdbx_description
1 polymer ?
#
loop_
_entity_poly.entity_id
_entity_poly.type
_entity_poly.pdbx_seq_one_letter_code
_entity_poly.pdbx_strand_id
1 'polypeptide(L)'
;MITSANVRARFRAHAGQRGLTLIELAIAASIAMVVAVLAAGRLMQEVDDAAAQATGTYLLTVKGAMDGYLVQHYDALARGHDIAGVATPLAPTLGELRAAGFLQAAFPDRTPFNQAVAVRIERSGVCPGTGCRMDALVHTTTPLKTPSSPEPNADLMAQVVMASGGFGGAAYVNQPSVVRGATYAVANPLGATAGIVGALASLDTTMFQQFVRMRDTRNPDLQGGLDVQGAVRLHDSLTLRGAAGDCVSAGNAGIVTIQCAGVLQAKTGLFRADNGTVVHIDPATGVIASQRVKGALGLATDRGSIFDAADAQPTLRVAAGQMVVATGEGLALTVAGRDLIGHAGISADRLGVREVAVANTACSPRISSAAGVNAEFARTAAGGLLVCAGGSWRELAALAVAGAACAPNGAFATDTGTGTGLVCRLGVWMRADDLLSSYVMTGSQVVASGDMVQKPACGQMGTAAGTPLIYLLPQIESSKGASFTRKALDAGAAWQVQLLDFDGAVLGGQAKAIAQVYCKY
;
A
#
# COMPACT_ATOMS: atom_id res chain seq x y z
N MET A 1 1.49 3.42 -87.64
CA MET A 1 1.97 2.52 -88.71
C MET A 1 0.73 1.97 -89.40
N ILE A 2 0.48 2.41 -90.65
CA ILE A 2 -0.16 1.66 -91.77
C ILE A 2 -1.57 1.05 -91.48
N THR A 3 -2.67 1.33 -92.17
CA THR A 3 -2.99 2.06 -93.41
C THR A 3 -4.52 2.19 -93.53
N SER A 4 -4.97 3.28 -94.13
CA SER A 4 -6.29 3.47 -94.71
C SER A 4 -6.56 2.52 -95.89
N ALA A 5 -7.80 2.09 -96.09
CA ALA A 5 -8.30 1.67 -97.41
C ALA A 5 -9.80 1.98 -97.57
N ASN A 6 -10.06 2.99 -98.39
CA ASN A 6 -11.33 3.27 -99.06
C ASN A 6 -11.61 2.19 -100.10
N VAL A 7 -12.85 1.72 -100.22
CA VAL A 7 -13.37 1.15 -101.48
C VAL A 7 -14.73 1.76 -101.83
N ARG A 8 -14.81 2.18 -103.09
CA ARG A 8 -15.85 2.95 -103.78
C ARG A 8 -17.10 2.13 -104.12
N ALA A 9 -18.23 2.80 -103.97
CA ALA A 9 -19.32 3.03 -104.95
C ALA A 9 -19.78 1.93 -105.94
N ARG A 10 -21.13 1.81 -105.94
CA ARG A 10 -22.09 1.60 -107.05
C ARG A 10 -22.14 0.22 -107.71
N PHE A 11 -23.33 -0.41 -107.65
CA PHE A 11 -24.18 -0.64 -108.83
C PHE A 11 -25.63 -0.90 -108.38
N ARG A 12 -26.57 -0.12 -108.95
CA ARG A 12 -28.01 -0.42 -108.93
C ARG A 12 -28.24 -1.64 -109.83
N ALA A 13 -28.86 -2.67 -109.30
CA ALA A 13 -29.62 -3.64 -110.08
C ALA A 13 -31.05 -3.65 -109.53
N HIS A 14 -31.96 -2.98 -110.25
CA HIS A 14 -33.39 -3.26 -110.13
C HIS A 14 -33.62 -4.61 -110.81
N ALA A 15 -33.72 -5.67 -110.01
CA ALA A 15 -34.16 -6.98 -110.45
C ALA A 15 -35.60 -7.19 -109.96
N GLY A 16 -36.48 -7.43 -110.94
CA GLY A 16 -37.92 -7.66 -110.88
C GLY A 16 -38.59 -7.84 -109.51
N GLN A 17 -39.56 -6.96 -109.24
CA GLN A 17 -40.72 -7.31 -108.42
C GLN A 17 -41.43 -8.51 -109.07
N ARG A 18 -41.09 -9.71 -108.61
CA ARG A 18 -41.89 -10.91 -108.82
C ARG A 18 -42.76 -11.08 -107.58
N GLY A 19 -44.07 -11.15 -107.78
CA GLY A 19 -45.05 -11.40 -106.72
C GLY A 19 -44.78 -12.72 -106.02
N LEU A 20 -44.14 -12.63 -104.86
CA LEU A 20 -43.97 -13.71 -103.88
C LEU A 20 -43.85 -13.13 -102.45
N THR A 21 -44.34 -11.91 -102.23
CA THR A 21 -44.10 -11.15 -101.00
C THR A 21 -45.05 -11.50 -99.84
N LEU A 22 -46.18 -12.17 -100.10
CA LEU A 22 -47.19 -12.43 -99.07
C LEU A 22 -47.01 -13.78 -98.36
N ILE A 23 -46.63 -14.83 -99.09
CA ILE A 23 -46.45 -16.18 -98.51
C ILE A 23 -45.16 -16.28 -97.71
N GLU A 24 -44.03 -15.79 -98.24
CA GLU A 24 -42.75 -15.78 -97.49
C GLU A 24 -42.82 -14.90 -96.24
N LEU A 25 -43.52 -13.76 -96.31
CA LEU A 25 -43.67 -12.86 -95.17
C LEU A 25 -44.65 -13.42 -94.12
N ALA A 26 -45.69 -14.17 -94.55
CA ALA A 26 -46.56 -14.90 -93.63
C ALA A 26 -45.84 -16.07 -92.92
N ILE A 27 -44.98 -16.81 -93.63
CA ILE A 27 -44.16 -17.89 -93.06
C ILE A 27 -43.10 -17.30 -92.11
N ALA A 28 -42.40 -16.24 -92.51
CA ALA A 28 -41.42 -15.59 -91.66
C ALA A 28 -42.07 -15.00 -90.38
N ALA A 29 -43.25 -14.39 -90.50
CA ALA A 29 -43.99 -13.87 -89.36
C ALA A 29 -44.51 -14.97 -88.42
N SER A 30 -44.97 -16.11 -88.94
CA SER A 30 -45.40 -17.23 -88.10
C SER A 30 -44.24 -17.89 -87.36
N ILE A 31 -43.09 -18.07 -88.03
CA ILE A 31 -41.86 -18.57 -87.39
C ILE A 31 -41.38 -17.56 -86.34
N ALA A 32 -41.35 -16.26 -86.64
CA ALA A 32 -40.96 -15.22 -85.68
C ALA A 32 -41.89 -15.16 -84.46
N MET A 33 -43.20 -15.35 -84.65
CA MET A 33 -44.17 -15.42 -83.54
C MET A 33 -43.94 -16.66 -82.67
N VAL A 34 -43.69 -17.83 -83.27
CA VAL A 34 -43.36 -19.05 -82.50
C VAL A 34 -42.06 -18.88 -81.72
N VAL A 35 -41.02 -18.29 -82.33
CA VAL A 35 -39.76 -17.99 -81.65
C VAL A 35 -39.96 -16.96 -80.53
N ALA A 36 -40.77 -15.93 -80.75
CA ALA A 36 -41.09 -14.93 -79.73
C ALA A 36 -41.84 -15.53 -78.53
N VAL A 37 -42.78 -16.44 -78.75
CA VAL A 37 -43.50 -17.15 -77.67
C VAL A 37 -42.55 -18.06 -76.88
N LEU A 38 -41.66 -18.79 -77.54
CA LEU A 38 -40.66 -19.63 -76.88
C LEU A 38 -39.62 -18.81 -76.10
N ALA A 39 -39.18 -17.67 -76.66
CA ALA A 39 -38.28 -16.74 -76.00
C ALA A 39 -38.92 -16.06 -74.78
N ALA A 40 -40.19 -15.67 -74.89
CA ALA A 40 -40.96 -15.14 -73.77
C ALA A 40 -41.13 -16.18 -72.65
N GLY A 41 -41.37 -17.44 -72.99
CA GLY A 41 -41.44 -18.54 -72.03
C GLY A 41 -40.13 -18.76 -71.27
N ARG A 42 -38.98 -18.72 -71.96
CA ARG A 42 -37.66 -18.81 -71.32
C ARG A 42 -37.34 -17.62 -70.42
N LEU A 43 -37.68 -16.40 -70.85
CA LEU A 43 -37.47 -15.20 -70.04
C LEU A 43 -38.30 -15.25 -68.74
N MET A 44 -39.54 -15.76 -68.80
CA MET A 44 -40.36 -15.94 -67.59
C MET A 44 -39.76 -17.00 -66.65
N GLN A 45 -39.22 -18.09 -67.18
CA GLN A 45 -38.51 -19.10 -66.38
C GLN A 45 -37.27 -18.51 -65.70
N GLU A 46 -36.46 -17.72 -66.40
CA GLU A 46 -35.30 -17.04 -65.81
C GLU A 46 -35.68 -16.06 -64.69
N VAL A 47 -36.83 -15.36 -64.84
CA VAL A 47 -37.35 -14.46 -63.80
C VAL A 47 -37.83 -15.25 -62.58
N ASP A 48 -38.58 -16.34 -62.77
CA ASP A 48 -39.03 -17.21 -61.67
C ASP A 48 -37.83 -17.86 -60.95
N ASP A 49 -36.82 -18.28 -61.71
CA ASP A 49 -35.60 -18.86 -61.17
C ASP A 49 -34.80 -17.85 -60.33
N ALA A 50 -34.65 -16.62 -60.83
CA ALA A 50 -34.03 -15.53 -60.10
C ALA A 50 -34.83 -15.16 -58.83
N ALA A 51 -36.17 -15.17 -58.90
CA ALA A 51 -37.03 -14.93 -57.76
C ALA A 51 -36.93 -16.05 -56.71
N ALA A 52 -36.76 -17.31 -57.13
CA ALA A 52 -36.53 -18.45 -56.24
C ALA A 52 -35.18 -18.36 -55.54
N GLN A 53 -34.12 -18.03 -56.27
CA GLN A 53 -32.82 -17.78 -55.66
C GLN A 53 -32.85 -16.63 -54.66
N ALA A 54 -33.48 -15.51 -55.02
CA ALA A 54 -33.64 -14.35 -54.14
C ALA A 54 -34.53 -14.65 -52.92
N THR A 55 -35.49 -15.56 -53.04
CA THR A 55 -36.28 -16.04 -51.90
C THR A 55 -35.44 -16.87 -50.95
N GLY A 56 -34.54 -17.72 -51.45
CA GLY A 56 -33.60 -18.45 -50.60
C GLY A 56 -32.64 -17.54 -49.83
N THR A 57 -32.09 -16.52 -50.49
CA THR A 57 -31.21 -15.53 -49.81
C THR A 57 -31.96 -14.65 -48.81
N TYR A 58 -33.22 -14.31 -49.11
CA TYR A 58 -34.12 -13.65 -48.17
C TYR A 58 -34.30 -14.49 -46.90
N LEU A 59 -34.63 -15.77 -47.05
CA LEU A 59 -34.84 -16.69 -45.91
C LEU A 59 -33.56 -16.88 -45.09
N LEU A 60 -32.39 -16.93 -45.75
CA LEU A 60 -31.10 -16.99 -45.06
C LEU A 60 -30.82 -15.73 -44.22
N THR A 61 -31.20 -14.55 -44.72
CA THR A 61 -31.02 -13.30 -43.96
C THR A 61 -31.87 -13.31 -42.70
N VAL A 62 -33.12 -13.76 -42.79
CA VAL A 62 -34.00 -13.93 -41.62
C VAL A 62 -33.46 -15.02 -40.68
N LYS A 63 -32.93 -16.13 -41.21
CA LYS A 63 -32.26 -17.18 -40.41
C LYS A 63 -31.07 -16.63 -39.63
N GLY A 64 -30.23 -15.78 -40.23
CA GLY A 64 -29.12 -15.12 -39.54
C GLY A 64 -29.59 -14.21 -38.40
N ALA A 65 -30.68 -13.46 -38.60
CA ALA A 65 -31.32 -12.69 -37.54
C ALA A 65 -31.82 -13.60 -36.40
N MET A 66 -32.38 -14.77 -36.74
CA MET A 66 -32.81 -15.76 -35.76
C MET A 66 -31.64 -16.40 -35.01
N ASP A 67 -30.48 -16.63 -35.63
CA ASP A 67 -29.29 -17.09 -34.89
C ASP A 67 -28.90 -16.09 -33.80
N GLY A 68 -28.87 -14.79 -34.14
CA GLY A 68 -28.60 -13.72 -33.18
C GLY A 68 -29.64 -13.67 -32.06
N TYR A 69 -30.93 -13.77 -32.41
CA TYR A 69 -32.03 -13.79 -31.44
C TYR A 69 -31.93 -14.97 -30.48
N LEU A 70 -31.69 -16.18 -31.00
CA LEU A 70 -31.52 -17.39 -30.20
C LEU A 70 -30.31 -17.29 -29.27
N VAL A 71 -29.18 -16.77 -29.73
CA VAL A 71 -27.96 -16.61 -28.92
C VAL A 71 -28.17 -15.58 -27.80
N GLN A 72 -28.77 -14.43 -28.12
CA GLN A 72 -28.95 -13.34 -27.15
C GLN A 72 -29.97 -13.68 -26.07
N HIS A 73 -31.03 -14.40 -26.43
CA HIS A 73 -32.16 -14.65 -25.53
C HIS A 73 -32.31 -16.11 -25.11
N TYR A 74 -31.28 -16.94 -25.33
CA TYR A 74 -31.31 -18.37 -25.05
C TYR A 74 -31.88 -18.71 -23.66
N ASP A 75 -31.34 -18.09 -22.59
CA ASP A 75 -31.74 -18.42 -21.22
C ASP A 75 -33.17 -17.98 -20.88
N ALA A 76 -33.64 -16.89 -21.51
CA ALA A 76 -35.01 -16.42 -21.36
C ALA A 76 -35.97 -17.36 -22.09
N LEU A 77 -35.64 -17.73 -23.34
CA LEU A 77 -36.39 -18.69 -24.14
C LEU A 77 -36.41 -20.07 -23.46
N ALA A 78 -35.30 -20.57 -22.93
CA ALA A 78 -35.22 -21.88 -22.26
C ALA A 78 -36.11 -21.95 -21.02
N ARG A 79 -36.21 -20.85 -20.27
CA ARG A 79 -37.03 -20.74 -19.05
C ARG A 79 -38.45 -20.23 -19.30
N GLY A 80 -38.81 -19.93 -20.55
CA GLY A 80 -40.12 -19.36 -20.90
C GLY A 80 -40.40 -17.99 -20.29
N HIS A 81 -39.37 -17.16 -20.13
CA HIS A 81 -39.53 -15.78 -19.70
C HIS A 81 -39.86 -14.87 -20.89
N ASP A 82 -40.53 -13.76 -20.60
CA ASP A 82 -40.83 -12.73 -21.59
C ASP A 82 -39.57 -12.00 -22.04
N ILE A 83 -39.59 -11.52 -23.29
CA ILE A 83 -38.52 -10.73 -23.88
C ILE A 83 -39.09 -9.34 -24.18
N ALA A 84 -38.51 -8.31 -23.58
CA ALA A 84 -38.96 -6.94 -23.75
C ALA A 84 -38.97 -6.55 -25.24
N GLY A 85 -40.11 -6.03 -25.70
CA GLY A 85 -40.29 -5.63 -27.11
C GLY A 85 -40.68 -6.78 -28.06
N VAL A 86 -40.90 -8.00 -27.57
CA VAL A 86 -41.41 -9.13 -28.35
C VAL A 86 -42.67 -9.69 -27.70
N ALA A 87 -43.80 -9.62 -28.40
CA ALA A 87 -45.09 -10.04 -27.88
C ALA A 87 -45.19 -11.56 -27.68
N THR A 88 -44.63 -12.34 -28.60
CA THR A 88 -44.58 -13.81 -28.51
C THR A 88 -43.14 -14.30 -28.68
N PRO A 89 -42.39 -14.57 -27.58
CA PRO A 89 -40.98 -14.96 -27.64
C PRO A 89 -40.66 -16.17 -28.53
N LEU A 90 -41.60 -17.11 -28.70
CA LEU A 90 -41.45 -18.29 -29.56
C LEU A 90 -41.95 -18.09 -31.00
N ALA A 91 -42.45 -16.92 -31.33
CA ALA A 91 -42.89 -16.57 -32.68
C ALA A 91 -42.65 -15.06 -32.94
N PRO A 92 -41.39 -14.60 -32.92
CA PRO A 92 -41.09 -13.20 -33.17
C PRO A 92 -41.44 -12.80 -34.61
N THR A 93 -41.98 -11.60 -34.77
CA THR A 93 -42.32 -11.03 -36.06
C THR A 93 -41.10 -10.36 -36.71
N LEU A 94 -41.11 -10.19 -38.03
CA LEU A 94 -40.04 -9.45 -38.73
C LEU A 94 -39.95 -7.99 -38.27
N GLY A 95 -41.07 -7.38 -37.87
CA GLY A 95 -41.09 -6.03 -37.29
C GLY A 95 -40.36 -5.96 -35.96
N GLU A 96 -40.57 -6.94 -35.08
CA GLU A 96 -39.88 -7.02 -33.78
C GLU A 96 -38.37 -7.31 -33.96
N LEU A 97 -38.00 -8.18 -34.91
CA LEU A 97 -36.59 -8.45 -35.21
C LEU A 97 -35.86 -7.20 -35.76
N ARG A 98 -36.55 -6.35 -36.53
CA ARG A 98 -36.02 -5.04 -36.96
C ARG A 98 -35.87 -4.07 -35.80
N ALA A 99 -36.91 -3.96 -34.96
CA ALA A 99 -36.89 -3.07 -33.80
C ALA A 99 -35.78 -3.45 -32.79
N ALA A 100 -35.51 -4.74 -32.64
CA ALA A 100 -34.44 -5.28 -31.79
C ALA A 100 -33.04 -5.24 -32.45
N GLY A 101 -32.94 -4.82 -33.72
CA GLY A 101 -31.66 -4.67 -34.42
C GLY A 101 -31.06 -5.96 -35.00
N PHE A 102 -31.81 -7.07 -35.03
CA PHE A 102 -31.37 -8.31 -35.68
C PHE A 102 -31.54 -8.29 -37.20
N LEU A 103 -32.47 -7.48 -37.71
CA LEU A 103 -32.67 -7.20 -39.13
C LEU A 103 -32.45 -5.72 -39.44
N GLN A 104 -32.02 -5.42 -40.67
CA GLN A 104 -31.91 -4.04 -41.13
C GLN A 104 -33.29 -3.35 -41.16
N ALA A 105 -33.35 -2.06 -40.81
CA ALA A 105 -34.61 -1.32 -40.72
C ALA A 105 -35.43 -1.35 -42.03
N ALA A 106 -34.74 -1.34 -43.18
CA ALA A 106 -35.33 -1.38 -44.52
C ALA A 106 -35.54 -2.81 -45.07
N PHE A 107 -35.38 -3.86 -44.25
CA PHE A 107 -35.60 -5.23 -44.70
C PHE A 107 -37.06 -5.43 -45.14
N PRO A 108 -37.31 -6.00 -46.34
CA PRO A 108 -38.66 -6.12 -46.88
C PRO A 108 -39.51 -7.10 -46.07
N ASP A 109 -40.81 -6.85 -45.97
CA ASP A 109 -41.76 -7.72 -45.23
C ASP A 109 -42.22 -8.95 -46.05
N ARG A 110 -41.88 -8.99 -47.35
CA ARG A 110 -42.33 -10.01 -48.29
C ARG A 110 -41.19 -10.54 -49.14
N THR A 111 -41.31 -11.81 -49.52
CA THR A 111 -40.40 -12.47 -50.46
C THR A 111 -40.59 -11.93 -51.89
N PRO A 112 -39.64 -12.18 -52.80
CA PRO A 112 -39.80 -11.91 -54.24
C PRO A 112 -41.08 -12.48 -54.88
N PHE A 113 -41.62 -13.59 -54.34
CA PHE A 113 -42.92 -14.14 -54.75
C PHE A 113 -44.12 -13.51 -54.01
N ASN A 114 -43.93 -12.34 -53.39
CA ASN A 114 -44.94 -11.59 -52.65
C ASN A 114 -45.53 -12.35 -51.44
N GLN A 115 -44.79 -13.31 -50.87
CA GLN A 115 -45.23 -14.13 -49.75
C GLN A 115 -44.81 -13.49 -48.43
N ALA A 116 -45.68 -13.54 -47.41
CA ALA A 116 -45.28 -13.20 -46.05
C ALA A 116 -44.52 -14.37 -45.41
N VAL A 117 -43.58 -14.03 -44.52
CA VAL A 117 -42.76 -15.00 -43.78
C VAL A 117 -43.09 -14.92 -42.29
N ALA A 118 -43.19 -16.09 -41.66
CA ALA A 118 -43.39 -16.23 -40.23
C ALA A 118 -42.24 -17.05 -39.62
N VAL A 119 -42.04 -16.87 -38.32
CA VAL A 119 -41.04 -17.61 -37.55
C VAL A 119 -41.75 -18.40 -36.46
N ARG A 120 -41.34 -19.65 -36.26
CA ARG A 120 -41.76 -20.48 -35.15
C ARG A 120 -40.55 -21.12 -34.50
N ILE A 121 -40.42 -20.93 -33.19
CA ILE A 121 -39.35 -21.51 -32.37
C ILE A 121 -39.93 -22.67 -31.57
N GLU A 122 -39.33 -23.83 -31.72
CA GLU A 122 -39.66 -25.02 -30.95
C GLU A 122 -38.54 -25.34 -29.97
N ARG A 123 -38.95 -25.78 -28.78
CA ARG A 123 -38.04 -26.26 -27.74
C ARG A 123 -38.00 -27.77 -27.84
N SER A 124 -36.80 -28.33 -27.96
CA SER A 124 -36.59 -29.77 -27.97
C SER A 124 -35.62 -30.18 -26.84
N GLY A 125 -35.80 -31.40 -26.33
CA GLY A 125 -35.05 -31.90 -25.17
C GLY A 125 -35.56 -31.38 -23.81
N VAL A 126 -34.67 -31.37 -22.80
CA VAL A 126 -35.03 -30.98 -21.42
C VAL A 126 -34.71 -29.51 -21.20
N CYS A 127 -35.75 -28.66 -21.21
CA CYS A 127 -35.63 -27.21 -21.03
C CYS A 127 -36.25 -26.75 -19.70
N PRO A 128 -35.54 -25.96 -18.86
CA PRO A 128 -34.13 -25.57 -19.00
C PRO A 128 -33.16 -26.71 -18.60
N GLY A 129 -32.00 -26.83 -19.26
CA GLY A 129 -31.03 -27.88 -18.93
C GLY A 129 -29.95 -28.13 -19.99
N THR A 130 -29.04 -29.07 -19.69
CA THR A 130 -27.88 -29.41 -20.52
C THR A 130 -28.22 -30.08 -21.86
N GLY A 131 -29.49 -30.46 -22.08
CA GLY A 131 -30.00 -30.99 -23.36
C GLY A 131 -31.06 -30.11 -24.02
N CYS A 132 -31.19 -28.84 -23.61
CA CYS A 132 -32.19 -27.95 -24.20
C CYS A 132 -31.72 -27.42 -25.56
N ARG A 133 -32.48 -27.71 -26.62
CA ARG A 133 -32.24 -27.23 -27.98
C ARG A 133 -33.35 -26.29 -28.41
N MET A 134 -32.97 -25.25 -29.15
CA MET A 134 -33.89 -24.29 -29.75
C MET A 134 -33.80 -24.37 -31.27
N ASP A 135 -34.93 -24.70 -31.90
CA ASP A 135 -35.06 -24.83 -33.35
C ASP A 135 -36.04 -23.76 -33.86
N ALA A 136 -35.54 -22.75 -34.57
CA ALA A 136 -36.35 -21.70 -35.17
C ALA A 136 -36.53 -21.93 -36.68
N LEU A 137 -37.75 -22.30 -37.07
CA LEU A 137 -38.16 -22.45 -38.46
C LEU A 137 -38.70 -21.11 -38.98
N VAL A 138 -37.98 -20.53 -39.93
CA VAL A 138 -38.44 -19.42 -40.76
C VAL A 138 -39.17 -20.03 -41.96
N HIS A 139 -40.44 -19.70 -42.19
CA HIS A 139 -41.21 -20.30 -43.27
C HIS A 139 -42.14 -19.32 -43.99
N THR A 140 -42.47 -19.62 -45.25
CA THR A 140 -43.52 -18.89 -45.96
C THR A 140 -44.89 -19.23 -45.39
N THR A 141 -45.78 -18.24 -45.39
CA THR A 141 -47.17 -18.39 -44.90
C THR A 141 -48.12 -18.94 -45.96
N THR A 142 -47.68 -18.94 -47.22
CA THR A 142 -48.45 -19.42 -48.38
C THR A 142 -47.57 -20.35 -49.23
N PRO A 143 -48.16 -21.32 -49.96
CA PRO A 143 -47.43 -22.15 -50.91
C PRO A 143 -46.74 -21.33 -52.02
N LEU A 144 -45.54 -21.75 -52.42
CA LEU A 144 -44.84 -21.23 -53.57
C LEU A 144 -45.51 -21.71 -54.85
N LYS A 145 -46.13 -20.79 -55.59
CA LYS A 145 -46.88 -21.05 -56.82
C LYS A 145 -46.41 -20.12 -57.92
N THR A 146 -46.43 -20.60 -59.16
CA THR A 146 -46.28 -19.73 -60.32
C THR A 146 -47.63 -19.12 -60.69
N PRO A 147 -47.67 -17.95 -61.35
CA PRO A 147 -48.93 -17.40 -61.87
C PRO A 147 -49.66 -18.34 -62.85
N SER A 148 -48.92 -19.24 -63.48
CA SER A 148 -49.39 -20.19 -64.51
C SER A 148 -49.96 -21.50 -63.96
N SER A 149 -49.73 -21.84 -62.69
CA SER A 149 -50.23 -23.07 -62.08
C SER A 149 -50.74 -22.87 -60.65
N PRO A 150 -51.93 -23.39 -60.31
CA PRO A 150 -52.43 -23.36 -58.93
C PRO A 150 -51.71 -24.34 -58.00
N GLU A 151 -50.90 -25.25 -58.55
CA GLU A 151 -50.13 -26.26 -57.82
C GLU A 151 -48.74 -25.75 -57.45
N PRO A 152 -48.18 -26.19 -56.30
CA PRO A 152 -46.80 -25.87 -55.94
C PRO A 152 -45.79 -26.40 -56.95
N ASN A 153 -44.86 -25.54 -57.39
CA ASN A 153 -43.84 -25.92 -58.34
C ASN A 153 -42.61 -26.50 -57.61
N ALA A 154 -42.35 -27.80 -57.80
CA ALA A 154 -41.27 -28.52 -57.14
C ALA A 154 -39.87 -28.01 -57.54
N ASP A 155 -39.69 -27.53 -58.77
CA ASP A 155 -38.40 -27.05 -59.28
C ASP A 155 -38.01 -25.72 -58.59
N LEU A 156 -38.97 -24.78 -58.51
CA LEU A 156 -38.76 -23.52 -57.80
C LEU A 156 -38.52 -23.75 -56.30
N MET A 157 -39.24 -24.71 -55.70
CA MET A 157 -39.00 -25.09 -54.31
C MET A 157 -37.58 -25.63 -54.12
N ALA A 158 -37.12 -26.53 -55.01
CA ALA A 158 -35.77 -27.07 -54.96
C ALA A 158 -34.71 -25.96 -55.09
N GLN A 159 -34.95 -24.97 -55.96
CA GLN A 159 -34.05 -23.83 -56.13
C GLN A 159 -34.00 -22.92 -54.90
N VAL A 160 -35.14 -22.65 -54.24
CA VAL A 160 -35.15 -21.94 -52.95
C VAL A 160 -34.34 -22.69 -51.90
N VAL A 161 -34.51 -24.01 -51.80
CA VAL A 161 -33.77 -24.87 -50.86
C VAL A 161 -32.27 -24.84 -51.16
N MET A 162 -31.88 -24.93 -52.44
CA MET A 162 -30.48 -24.84 -52.87
C MET A 162 -29.86 -23.48 -52.57
N ALA A 163 -30.56 -22.39 -52.87
CA ALA A 163 -30.12 -21.02 -52.59
C ALA A 163 -30.01 -20.73 -51.09
N SER A 164 -30.67 -21.53 -50.25
CA SER A 164 -30.61 -21.45 -48.80
C SER A 164 -29.41 -22.20 -48.19
N GLY A 165 -28.42 -22.60 -49.00
CA GLY A 165 -27.08 -23.01 -48.52
C GLY A 165 -27.06 -24.21 -47.57
N GLY A 166 -27.99 -25.15 -47.71
CA GLY A 166 -28.09 -26.34 -46.85
C GLY A 166 -28.95 -26.16 -45.58
N PHE A 167 -29.36 -24.93 -45.26
CA PHE A 167 -30.30 -24.63 -44.17
C PHE A 167 -31.76 -24.58 -44.63
N GLY A 168 -31.99 -24.57 -45.95
CA GLY A 168 -33.32 -24.54 -46.54
C GLY A 168 -34.06 -25.87 -46.43
N GLY A 169 -35.38 -25.80 -46.47
CA GLY A 169 -36.27 -26.94 -46.53
C GLY A 169 -37.59 -26.60 -47.19
N ALA A 170 -38.30 -27.64 -47.65
CA ALA A 170 -39.60 -27.49 -48.30
C ALA A 170 -40.59 -28.59 -47.90
N ALA A 171 -41.88 -28.27 -47.91
CA ALA A 171 -42.99 -29.21 -47.73
C ALA A 171 -43.44 -29.73 -49.11
N TYR A 172 -42.87 -30.86 -49.52
CA TYR A 172 -43.16 -31.48 -50.82
C TYR A 172 -44.54 -32.13 -50.86
N VAL A 173 -45.11 -32.27 -52.06
CA VAL A 173 -46.48 -32.79 -52.29
C VAL A 173 -46.67 -34.20 -51.72
N ASN A 174 -45.64 -35.04 -51.74
CA ASN A 174 -45.67 -36.40 -51.21
C ASN A 174 -45.63 -36.47 -49.67
N GLN A 175 -45.19 -35.41 -48.98
CA GLN A 175 -45.12 -35.34 -47.51
C GLN A 175 -45.42 -33.90 -47.03
N PRO A 176 -46.66 -33.41 -47.20
CA PRO A 176 -46.96 -31.99 -47.02
C PRO A 176 -46.99 -31.53 -45.55
N SER A 177 -47.04 -32.48 -44.60
CA SER A 177 -47.07 -32.21 -43.15
C SER A 177 -45.70 -31.92 -42.54
N VAL A 178 -44.61 -32.02 -43.31
CA VAL A 178 -43.23 -31.88 -42.82
C VAL A 178 -42.45 -30.97 -43.77
N VAL A 179 -41.72 -30.01 -43.22
CA VAL A 179 -40.72 -29.25 -43.96
C VAL A 179 -39.41 -30.02 -43.88
N ARG A 180 -38.95 -30.56 -45.02
CA ARG A 180 -37.73 -31.35 -45.11
C ARG A 180 -36.60 -30.52 -45.71
N GLY A 181 -35.51 -30.39 -44.95
CA GLY A 181 -34.23 -29.85 -45.41
C GLY A 181 -33.19 -30.95 -45.59
N ALA A 182 -31.94 -30.55 -45.86
CA ALA A 182 -30.83 -31.49 -46.05
C ALA A 182 -30.43 -32.21 -44.76
N THR A 183 -30.52 -31.53 -43.61
CA THR A 183 -30.04 -32.01 -42.31
C THR A 183 -31.15 -32.12 -41.25
N TYR A 184 -32.40 -31.81 -41.61
CA TYR A 184 -33.52 -31.77 -40.67
C TYR A 184 -34.86 -32.09 -41.35
N ALA A 185 -35.82 -32.50 -40.52
CA ALA A 185 -37.22 -32.65 -40.90
C ALA A 185 -38.07 -32.20 -39.71
N VAL A 186 -38.82 -31.11 -39.88
CA VAL A 186 -39.63 -30.50 -38.81
C VAL A 186 -41.10 -30.43 -39.22
N ALA A 187 -42.00 -30.42 -38.24
CA ALA A 187 -43.44 -30.33 -38.52
C ALA A 187 -43.76 -29.04 -39.29
N ASN A 188 -44.57 -29.14 -40.33
CA ASN A 188 -45.02 -27.96 -41.07
C ASN A 188 -46.01 -27.16 -40.19
N PRO A 189 -45.71 -25.89 -39.84
CA PRO A 189 -46.59 -25.08 -38.99
C PRO A 189 -47.99 -24.87 -39.57
N LEU A 190 -48.16 -25.04 -40.89
CA LEU A 190 -49.43 -24.92 -41.62
C LEU A 190 -50.11 -26.27 -41.86
N GLY A 191 -49.70 -27.33 -41.15
CA GLY A 191 -50.28 -28.67 -41.30
C GLY A 191 -49.91 -29.32 -42.63
N ALA A 192 -50.82 -30.13 -43.21
CA ALA A 192 -50.60 -30.86 -44.46
C ALA A 192 -50.71 -29.97 -45.71
N THR A 193 -50.01 -28.84 -45.72
CA THR A 193 -50.01 -27.85 -46.82
C THR A 193 -48.71 -27.96 -47.63
N ALA A 194 -48.80 -28.47 -48.86
CA ALA A 194 -47.65 -28.55 -49.77
C ALA A 194 -47.22 -27.16 -50.29
N GLY A 195 -45.94 -27.01 -50.63
CA GLY A 195 -45.40 -25.81 -51.26
C GLY A 195 -44.81 -24.78 -50.30
N ILE A 196 -44.79 -25.06 -48.99
CA ILE A 196 -44.15 -24.19 -48.01
C ILE A 196 -42.64 -24.35 -48.10
N VAL A 197 -41.91 -23.24 -48.13
CA VAL A 197 -40.44 -23.21 -48.13
C VAL A 197 -39.95 -22.44 -46.91
N GLY A 198 -38.77 -22.78 -46.41
CA GLY A 198 -38.24 -22.19 -45.19
C GLY A 198 -36.76 -22.43 -44.96
N ALA A 199 -36.23 -21.87 -43.88
CA ALA A 199 -34.87 -22.08 -43.39
C ALA A 199 -34.87 -22.33 -41.88
N LEU A 200 -33.98 -23.20 -41.41
CA LEU A 200 -33.87 -23.55 -39.98
C LEU A 200 -32.63 -22.88 -39.35
N ALA A 201 -32.84 -22.19 -38.23
CA ALA A 201 -31.80 -21.84 -37.27
C ALA A 201 -31.89 -22.78 -36.08
N SER A 202 -30.78 -23.40 -35.66
CA SER A 202 -30.74 -24.30 -34.50
C SER A 202 -29.60 -23.89 -33.58
N LEU A 203 -29.86 -23.86 -32.27
CA LEU A 203 -28.85 -23.61 -31.24
C LEU A 203 -28.87 -24.74 -30.20
N ASP A 204 -27.71 -25.37 -29.99
CA ASP A 204 -27.49 -26.34 -28.90
C ASP A 204 -26.51 -25.81 -27.84
N THR A 205 -26.60 -26.39 -26.64
CA THR A 205 -25.88 -25.97 -25.43
C THR A 205 -24.40 -26.34 -25.41
N THR A 206 -23.95 -27.19 -26.33
CA THR A 206 -22.69 -27.93 -26.16
C THR A 206 -21.43 -27.08 -26.33
N MET A 207 -21.50 -26.07 -27.20
CA MET A 207 -20.36 -25.17 -27.48
C MET A 207 -20.31 -23.95 -26.54
N PHE A 208 -21.46 -23.41 -26.13
CA PHE A 208 -21.50 -22.14 -25.39
C PHE A 208 -21.39 -22.29 -23.86
N GLN A 209 -21.51 -23.52 -23.34
CA GLN A 209 -21.30 -23.76 -21.91
C GLN A 209 -19.82 -23.75 -21.49
N GLN A 210 -18.87 -23.87 -22.43
CA GLN A 210 -17.44 -24.00 -22.15
C GLN A 210 -16.75 -22.68 -21.77
N PHE A 211 -17.38 -21.54 -22.00
CA PHE A 211 -16.79 -20.22 -21.77
C PHE A 211 -17.53 -19.44 -20.67
N VAL A 212 -16.76 -18.70 -19.86
CA VAL A 212 -17.28 -17.66 -18.95
C VAL A 212 -17.53 -16.39 -19.75
N ARG A 213 -18.71 -15.80 -19.60
CA ARG A 213 -19.14 -14.65 -20.42
C ARG A 213 -19.13 -13.35 -19.62
N MET A 214 -19.22 -12.21 -20.32
CA MET A 214 -19.49 -10.94 -19.65
C MET A 214 -20.88 -11.01 -19.00
N ARG A 215 -20.96 -10.63 -17.71
CA ARG A 215 -22.19 -10.70 -16.90
C ARG A 215 -22.75 -12.13 -16.77
N ASP A 216 -21.87 -13.13 -16.77
CA ASP A 216 -22.26 -14.49 -16.45
C ASP A 216 -22.85 -14.55 -15.04
N THR A 217 -24.08 -15.05 -14.92
CA THR A 217 -24.76 -15.20 -13.62
C THR A 217 -24.55 -16.58 -13.01
N ARG A 218 -23.87 -17.48 -13.71
CA ARG A 218 -23.50 -18.79 -13.18
C ARG A 218 -22.38 -18.60 -12.15
N ASN A 219 -22.17 -19.62 -11.32
CA ASN A 219 -20.94 -19.74 -10.55
C ASN A 219 -19.92 -20.51 -11.41
N PRO A 220 -19.01 -19.84 -12.15
CA PRO A 220 -17.98 -20.54 -12.89
C PRO A 220 -16.96 -21.09 -11.88
N ASP A 221 -16.97 -22.40 -11.70
CA ASP A 221 -16.03 -23.10 -10.83
C ASP A 221 -14.62 -23.11 -11.44
N LEU A 222 -13.93 -21.97 -11.36
CA LEU A 222 -12.60 -21.76 -11.93
C LEU A 222 -11.55 -22.53 -11.10
N GLN A 223 -11.18 -23.72 -11.56
CA GLN A 223 -10.20 -24.60 -10.89
C GLN A 223 -8.73 -24.23 -11.15
N GLY A 224 -8.46 -23.37 -12.13
CA GLY A 224 -7.11 -22.93 -12.51
C GLY A 224 -6.68 -21.61 -11.86
N GLY A 225 -5.45 -21.17 -12.17
CA GLY A 225 -4.99 -19.84 -11.81
C GLY A 225 -5.80 -18.76 -12.54
N LEU A 226 -6.14 -17.68 -11.85
CA LEU A 226 -6.80 -16.50 -12.41
C LEU A 226 -5.81 -15.35 -12.52
N ASP A 227 -5.48 -14.94 -13.74
CA ASP A 227 -4.66 -13.76 -14.04
C ASP A 227 -5.55 -12.66 -14.63
N VAL A 228 -5.48 -11.45 -14.06
CA VAL A 228 -6.28 -10.29 -14.47
C VAL A 228 -5.35 -9.10 -14.62
N GLN A 229 -5.18 -8.62 -15.85
CA GLN A 229 -4.32 -7.47 -16.15
C GLN A 229 -4.87 -6.14 -15.57
N GLY A 230 -6.20 -6.07 -15.37
CA GLY A 230 -6.90 -4.89 -14.88
C GLY A 230 -7.28 -4.95 -13.39
N ALA A 231 -8.10 -3.97 -12.99
CA ALA A 231 -8.63 -3.94 -11.62
C ALA A 231 -9.74 -4.97 -11.41
N VAL A 232 -9.65 -5.72 -10.31
CA VAL A 232 -10.72 -6.60 -9.82
C VAL A 232 -11.60 -5.80 -8.86
N ARG A 233 -12.92 -5.76 -9.13
CA ARG A 233 -13.93 -5.22 -8.20
C ARG A 233 -14.81 -6.36 -7.73
N LEU A 234 -14.95 -6.50 -6.41
CA LEU A 234 -15.79 -7.50 -5.76
C LEU A 234 -16.94 -6.78 -5.05
N HIS A 235 -18.14 -7.36 -5.09
CA HIS A 235 -19.33 -6.76 -4.50
C HIS A 235 -19.57 -7.17 -3.05
N ASP A 236 -19.33 -8.45 -2.71
CA ASP A 236 -19.60 -8.98 -1.36
C ASP A 236 -18.32 -9.24 -0.56
N SER A 237 -17.54 -10.24 -0.97
CA SER A 237 -16.39 -10.69 -0.19
C SER A 237 -15.26 -11.27 -1.04
N LEU A 238 -14.04 -11.16 -0.52
CA LEU A 238 -12.85 -11.90 -0.94
C LEU A 238 -12.45 -12.87 0.17
N THR A 239 -12.26 -14.14 -0.16
CA THR A 239 -11.68 -15.14 0.76
C THR A 239 -10.57 -15.90 0.07
N LEU A 240 -9.34 -15.76 0.57
CA LEU A 240 -8.21 -16.60 0.18
C LEU A 240 -8.14 -17.76 1.17
N ARG A 241 -8.50 -18.96 0.73
CA ARG A 241 -8.45 -20.16 1.57
C ARG A 241 -7.10 -20.86 1.43
N GLY A 242 -6.47 -21.14 2.57
CA GLY A 242 -5.32 -22.03 2.68
C GLY A 242 -5.71 -23.41 3.21
N ALA A 243 -4.73 -24.29 3.38
CA ALA A 243 -4.94 -25.65 3.88
C ALA A 243 -5.59 -25.72 5.29
N ALA A 244 -5.44 -24.67 6.10
CA ALA A 244 -5.96 -24.58 7.46
C ALA A 244 -7.26 -23.75 7.59
N GLY A 245 -7.88 -23.36 6.47
CA GLY A 245 -9.06 -22.48 6.46
C GLY A 245 -8.80 -21.14 5.76
N ASP A 246 -9.64 -20.14 6.02
CA ASP A 246 -9.56 -18.85 5.34
C ASP A 246 -8.35 -18.04 5.86
N CYS A 247 -7.35 -17.83 5.01
CA CYS A 247 -6.10 -17.12 5.32
C CYS A 247 -6.32 -15.61 5.30
N VAL A 248 -6.96 -15.10 4.24
CA VAL A 248 -7.35 -13.68 4.13
C VAL A 248 -8.85 -13.62 3.87
N SER A 249 -9.56 -12.82 4.65
CA SER A 249 -10.96 -12.49 4.36
C SER A 249 -11.16 -10.98 4.35
N ALA A 250 -11.84 -10.48 3.33
CA ALA A 250 -12.29 -9.09 3.26
C ALA A 250 -13.77 -9.09 2.89
N GLY A 251 -14.59 -8.40 3.66
CA GLY A 251 -16.03 -8.30 3.44
C GLY A 251 -16.52 -6.87 3.38
N ASN A 252 -17.76 -6.69 2.94
CA ASN A 252 -18.47 -5.41 2.92
C ASN A 252 -18.64 -4.75 4.30
N ALA A 253 -18.34 -5.46 5.40
CA ALA A 253 -18.26 -4.91 6.75
C ALA A 253 -17.01 -4.04 7.01
N GLY A 254 -16.14 -3.85 6.02
CA GLY A 254 -14.95 -3.01 6.13
C GLY A 254 -13.81 -3.63 6.95
N ILE A 255 -13.90 -4.92 7.27
CA ILE A 255 -12.89 -5.65 8.04
C ILE A 255 -12.09 -6.53 7.08
N VAL A 256 -10.77 -6.39 7.15
CA VAL A 256 -9.81 -7.32 6.55
C VAL A 256 -9.21 -8.16 7.67
N THR A 257 -9.39 -9.48 7.61
CA THR A 257 -8.85 -10.45 8.57
C THR A 257 -7.73 -11.25 7.93
N ILE A 258 -6.63 -11.42 8.65
CA ILE A 258 -5.50 -12.27 8.27
C ILE A 258 -5.29 -13.29 9.39
N GLN A 259 -5.58 -14.56 9.15
CA GLN A 259 -5.53 -15.64 10.16
C GLN A 259 -4.37 -16.62 9.95
N CYS A 260 -3.75 -16.58 8.78
CA CYS A 260 -2.59 -17.39 8.45
C CYS A 260 -1.30 -16.80 9.03
N ALA A 261 -0.35 -17.69 9.36
CA ALA A 261 1.02 -17.29 9.61
C ALA A 261 1.63 -16.74 8.31
N GLY A 262 2.12 -15.50 8.34
CA GLY A 262 2.65 -14.83 7.17
C GLY A 262 3.02 -13.39 7.46
N VAL A 263 3.58 -12.71 6.47
CA VAL A 263 3.95 -11.30 6.57
C VAL A 263 3.08 -10.50 5.62
N LEU A 264 2.36 -9.50 6.13
CA LEU A 264 1.77 -8.46 5.30
C LEU A 264 2.86 -7.43 4.99
N GLN A 265 3.53 -7.58 3.84
CA GLN A 265 4.54 -6.62 3.38
C GLN A 265 3.90 -5.56 2.50
N ALA A 266 4.00 -4.30 2.92
CA ALA A 266 3.60 -3.15 2.13
C ALA A 266 4.74 -2.13 2.11
N LYS A 267 5.12 -1.66 0.91
CA LYS A 267 6.08 -0.54 0.78
C LYS A 267 5.47 0.77 1.26
N THR A 268 4.18 0.95 1.00
CA THR A 268 3.34 2.04 1.51
C THR A 268 1.98 1.46 1.87
N GLY A 269 1.38 1.92 2.96
CA GLY A 269 0.08 1.43 3.43
C GLY A 269 -0.77 2.56 4.00
N LEU A 270 -2.05 2.61 3.60
CA LEU A 270 -3.02 3.57 4.12
C LEU A 270 -4.23 2.80 4.68
N PHE A 271 -4.39 2.85 5.99
CA PHE A 271 -5.57 2.31 6.67
C PHE A 271 -6.44 3.48 7.09
N ARG A 272 -7.58 3.67 6.42
CA ARG A 272 -8.52 4.77 6.71
C ARG A 272 -9.83 4.18 7.24
N ALA A 273 -10.25 4.64 8.41
CA ALA A 273 -11.58 4.40 8.95
C ALA A 273 -12.58 5.45 8.45
N ASP A 274 -13.86 5.12 8.49
CA ASP A 274 -14.96 6.00 8.03
C ASP A 274 -15.03 7.32 8.80
N ASN A 275 -14.54 7.35 10.04
CA ASN A 275 -14.44 8.56 10.86
C ASN A 275 -13.25 9.47 10.48
N GLY A 276 -12.55 9.18 9.37
CA GLY A 276 -11.38 9.92 8.91
C GLY A 276 -10.07 9.57 9.61
N THR A 277 -10.08 8.62 10.55
CA THR A 277 -8.83 8.14 11.19
C THR A 277 -8.00 7.41 10.17
N VAL A 278 -6.76 7.86 10.03
CA VAL A 278 -5.74 7.26 9.17
C VAL A 278 -4.61 6.69 10.00
N VAL A 279 -4.16 5.48 9.66
CA VAL A 279 -2.80 4.96 9.92
C VAL A 279 -2.07 4.86 8.58
N HIS A 280 -0.95 5.56 8.47
CA HIS A 280 -0.11 5.58 7.27
C HIS A 280 1.23 4.92 7.58
N ILE A 281 1.68 4.02 6.72
CA ILE A 281 3.01 3.41 6.76
C ILE A 281 3.78 3.93 5.55
N ASP A 282 4.84 4.68 5.82
CA ASP A 282 5.70 5.30 4.81
C ASP A 282 7.18 4.98 5.08
N PRO A 283 7.99 4.71 4.06
CA PRO A 283 9.43 4.49 4.24
C PRO A 283 10.19 5.71 4.79
N ALA A 284 9.74 6.93 4.48
CA ALA A 284 10.39 8.18 4.89
C ALA A 284 9.86 8.70 6.24
N THR A 285 8.60 8.39 6.59
CA THR A 285 7.97 8.93 7.81
C THR A 285 7.56 7.89 8.85
N GLY A 286 7.74 6.60 8.57
CA GLY A 286 7.38 5.50 9.48
C GLY A 286 5.86 5.31 9.61
N VAL A 287 5.43 4.83 10.79
CA VAL A 287 4.01 4.63 11.12
C VAL A 287 3.43 5.91 11.72
N ILE A 288 2.53 6.57 10.99
CA ILE A 288 1.80 7.76 11.45
C ILE A 288 0.34 7.40 11.68
N ALA A 289 -0.12 7.52 12.92
CA ALA A 289 -1.53 7.40 13.28
C ALA A 289 -2.12 8.77 13.63
N SER A 290 -3.17 9.17 12.92
CA SER A 290 -3.92 10.42 13.21
C SER A 290 -4.75 10.36 14.49
N GLN A 291 -5.04 9.14 14.98
CA GLN A 291 -5.66 8.88 16.28
C GLN A 291 -4.96 7.70 16.97
N ARG A 292 -5.61 7.06 17.96
CA ARG A 292 -5.02 5.95 18.73
C ARG A 292 -4.89 4.68 17.88
N VAL A 293 -3.73 4.03 17.96
CA VAL A 293 -3.59 2.61 17.60
C VAL A 293 -4.01 1.78 18.81
N LYS A 294 -5.17 1.14 18.75
CA LYS A 294 -5.70 0.29 19.83
C LYS A 294 -5.41 -1.18 19.52
N GLY A 295 -4.35 -1.72 20.10
CA GLY A 295 -4.10 -3.17 20.17
C GLY A 295 -4.44 -3.70 21.56
N ALA A 296 -4.97 -4.93 21.66
CA ALA A 296 -5.23 -5.56 22.97
C ALA A 296 -3.95 -5.68 23.83
N LEU A 297 -2.78 -5.78 23.18
CA LEU A 297 -1.45 -5.79 23.79
C LEU A 297 -0.62 -4.55 23.44
N GLY A 298 -1.24 -3.49 22.89
CA GLY A 298 -0.54 -2.32 22.38
C GLY A 298 0.27 -2.59 21.10
N LEU A 299 1.27 -1.75 20.85
CA LEU A 299 2.29 -1.96 19.81
C LEU A 299 3.44 -2.76 20.45
N ALA A 300 3.57 -4.03 20.10
CA ALA A 300 4.62 -4.90 20.60
C ALA A 300 5.60 -5.27 19.49
N THR A 301 6.87 -5.38 19.83
CA THR A 301 7.95 -5.90 18.99
C THR A 301 8.62 -7.04 19.75
N ASP A 302 8.96 -8.12 19.06
CA ASP A 302 9.71 -9.26 19.61
C ASP A 302 11.22 -8.95 19.71
N ARG A 303 11.69 -7.95 18.98
CA ARG A 303 13.04 -7.39 19.06
C ARG A 303 13.02 -6.13 19.93
N GLY A 304 14.08 -5.93 20.72
CA GLY A 304 14.16 -4.89 21.75
C GLY A 304 14.05 -3.42 21.30
N SER A 305 13.82 -3.16 20.00
CA SER A 305 13.59 -1.82 19.47
C SER A 305 12.58 -1.86 18.33
N ILE A 306 11.62 -0.94 18.35
CA ILE A 306 10.75 -0.60 17.20
C ILE A 306 11.49 0.25 16.15
N PHE A 307 12.72 0.69 16.46
CA PHE A 307 13.56 1.54 15.63
C PHE A 307 14.80 0.78 15.14
N ASP A 308 15.19 1.00 13.89
CA ASP A 308 16.42 0.45 13.33
C ASP A 308 17.65 1.17 13.94
N ALA A 309 18.71 0.42 14.23
CA ALA A 309 19.98 0.97 14.67
C ALA A 309 20.67 1.83 13.59
N ALA A 310 20.25 1.71 12.32
CA ALA A 310 20.75 2.50 11.20
C ALA A 310 20.19 3.93 11.13
N ASP A 311 19.11 4.26 11.84
CA ASP A 311 18.56 5.62 11.85
C ASP A 311 19.47 6.56 12.66
N ALA A 312 19.79 7.73 12.10
CA ALA A 312 20.66 8.71 12.76
C ALA A 312 20.02 9.36 14.02
N GLN A 313 18.71 9.23 14.19
CA GLN A 313 17.90 9.75 15.30
C GLN A 313 16.66 8.84 15.53
N PRO A 314 16.80 7.62 16.07
CA PRO A 314 15.64 6.77 16.38
C PRO A 314 14.86 7.44 17.51
N THR A 315 13.79 8.15 17.18
CA THR A 315 13.06 8.97 18.15
C THR A 315 11.59 8.58 18.21
N LEU A 316 11.10 8.37 19.42
CA LEU A 316 9.66 8.43 19.69
C LEU A 316 9.29 9.89 19.98
N ARG A 317 8.57 10.54 19.06
CA ARG A 317 8.16 11.94 19.23
C ARG A 317 6.70 12.04 19.66
N VAL A 318 6.47 12.62 20.84
CA VAL A 318 5.13 13.00 21.32
C VAL A 318 4.91 14.47 21.01
N ALA A 319 4.15 14.77 19.96
CA ALA A 319 3.89 16.17 19.55
C ALA A 319 2.98 16.92 20.54
N ALA A 320 2.06 16.20 21.19
CA ALA A 320 1.19 16.70 22.24
C ALA A 320 0.72 15.54 23.15
N GLY A 321 0.45 15.83 24.42
CA GLY A 321 -0.02 14.85 25.40
C GLY A 321 1.10 14.22 26.23
N GLN A 322 0.88 12.97 26.64
CA GLN A 322 1.77 12.21 27.52
C GLN A 322 2.21 10.91 26.85
N MET A 323 3.48 10.51 27.05
CA MET A 323 3.93 9.14 26.81
C MET A 323 3.86 8.38 28.12
N VAL A 324 3.24 7.21 28.07
CA VAL A 324 3.15 6.29 29.20
C VAL A 324 3.73 4.96 28.75
N VAL A 325 4.72 4.45 29.50
CA VAL A 325 5.22 3.08 29.37
C VAL A 325 4.68 2.30 30.56
N ALA A 326 3.91 1.25 30.28
CA ALA A 326 3.41 0.32 31.27
C ALA A 326 4.01 -1.08 31.01
N THR A 327 4.22 -1.83 32.08
CA THR A 327 4.66 -3.22 32.09
C THR A 327 3.56 -4.09 32.69
N GLY A 328 3.76 -5.42 32.73
CA GLY A 328 2.83 -6.33 33.42
C GLY A 328 2.64 -6.01 34.91
N GLU A 329 3.56 -5.23 35.50
CA GLU A 329 3.56 -4.82 36.91
C GLU A 329 2.96 -3.42 37.14
N GLY A 330 2.47 -2.74 36.09
CA GLY A 330 1.87 -1.40 36.18
C GLY A 330 2.61 -0.33 35.38
N LEU A 331 2.55 0.94 35.80
CA LEU A 331 3.25 2.03 35.12
C LEU A 331 4.75 1.95 35.39
N ALA A 332 5.59 2.10 34.37
CA ALA A 332 7.04 2.14 34.50
C ALA A 332 7.60 3.55 34.27
N LEU A 333 7.11 4.28 33.26
CA LEU A 333 7.61 5.61 32.89
C LEU A 333 6.47 6.51 32.42
N THR A 334 6.51 7.79 32.78
CA THR A 334 5.68 8.84 32.18
C THR A 334 6.55 9.99 31.69
N VAL A 335 6.31 10.45 30.46
CA VAL A 335 6.80 11.74 29.96
C VAL A 335 5.60 12.66 29.82
N ALA A 336 5.53 13.70 30.64
CA ALA A 336 4.42 14.65 30.67
C ALA A 336 4.97 16.08 30.65
N GLY A 337 4.71 16.82 29.57
CA GLY A 337 5.25 18.17 29.41
C GLY A 337 6.79 18.18 29.41
N ARG A 338 7.41 18.71 30.47
CA ARG A 338 8.87 18.78 30.65
C ARG A 338 9.42 17.75 31.64
N ASP A 339 8.54 16.92 32.20
CA ASP A 339 8.86 16.04 33.31
C ASP A 339 9.03 14.59 32.84
N LEU A 340 10.02 13.92 33.42
CA LEU A 340 10.28 12.49 33.27
C LEU A 340 10.04 11.81 34.61
N ILE A 341 8.99 10.99 34.70
CA ILE A 341 8.54 10.34 35.94
C ILE A 341 8.81 8.84 35.83
N GLY A 342 9.80 8.35 36.58
CA GLY A 342 10.10 6.93 36.69
C GLY A 342 9.33 6.30 37.84
N HIS A 343 8.43 5.37 37.56
CA HIS A 343 7.61 4.67 38.55
C HIS A 343 8.28 3.38 39.05
N ALA A 344 9.15 2.78 38.23
CA ALA A 344 9.93 1.58 38.54
C ALA A 344 11.45 1.84 38.57
N GLY A 345 11.86 3.11 38.68
CA GLY A 345 13.25 3.55 38.55
C GLY A 345 13.67 3.91 37.13
N ILE A 346 14.74 4.70 37.00
CA ILE A 346 15.35 5.10 35.72
C ILE A 346 16.82 4.73 35.79
N SER A 347 17.29 3.91 34.85
CA SER A 347 18.71 3.59 34.68
C SER A 347 19.19 4.14 33.33
N ALA A 348 20.30 4.86 33.35
CA ALA A 348 20.94 5.42 32.16
C ALA A 348 22.43 5.60 32.43
N ASP A 349 23.27 5.50 31.39
CA ASP A 349 24.71 5.78 31.50
C ASP A 349 24.97 7.20 32.00
N ARG A 350 24.12 8.16 31.60
CA ARG A 350 24.16 9.56 32.02
C ARG A 350 22.75 10.13 32.11
N LEU A 351 22.42 10.75 33.25
CA LEU A 351 21.20 11.52 33.46
C LEU A 351 21.56 13.01 33.61
N GLY A 352 21.05 13.86 32.72
CA GLY A 352 21.29 15.31 32.75
C GLY A 352 20.10 16.06 33.34
N VAL A 353 20.32 16.78 34.44
CA VAL A 353 19.31 17.68 35.04
C VAL A 353 19.46 19.08 34.43
N ARG A 354 18.43 19.56 33.72
CA ARG A 354 18.49 20.85 32.99
C ARG A 354 17.92 22.03 33.75
N GLU A 355 16.93 21.82 34.61
CA GLU A 355 16.28 22.89 35.36
C GLU A 355 17.28 23.56 36.30
N VAL A 356 17.36 24.89 36.23
CA VAL A 356 18.24 25.69 37.08
C VAL A 356 17.40 26.32 38.18
N ALA A 357 17.78 26.11 39.44
CA ALA A 357 17.14 26.69 40.61
C ALA A 357 18.17 27.26 41.58
N VAL A 358 17.71 28.03 42.56
CA VAL A 358 18.55 28.64 43.61
C VAL A 358 18.28 27.94 44.93
N ALA A 359 19.34 27.56 45.65
CA ALA A 359 19.21 26.94 46.97
C ALA A 359 18.36 27.81 47.93
N ASN A 360 17.58 27.17 48.80
CA ASN A 360 16.69 27.77 49.79
C ASN A 360 15.53 28.62 49.22
N THR A 361 15.30 28.60 47.91
CA THR A 361 14.10 29.19 47.32
C THR A 361 12.94 28.20 47.32
N ALA A 362 11.71 28.71 47.22
CA ALA A 362 10.51 27.87 47.20
C ALA A 362 10.52 26.93 45.99
N CYS A 363 10.09 25.69 46.21
CA CYS A 363 9.79 24.72 45.18
C CYS A 363 8.39 24.18 45.41
N SER A 364 7.65 23.90 44.34
CA SER A 364 6.33 23.28 44.42
C SER A 364 6.43 21.87 43.85
N PRO A 365 6.44 20.82 44.68
CA PRO A 365 6.50 19.46 44.17
C PRO A 365 5.25 19.22 43.31
N ARG A 366 5.46 18.94 42.02
CA ARG A 366 4.40 18.73 41.04
C ARG A 366 3.81 17.33 41.11
N ILE A 367 4.54 16.38 41.69
CA ILE A 367 4.23 14.95 41.57
C ILE A 367 3.65 14.34 42.86
N SER A 368 3.97 14.87 44.07
CA SER A 368 3.33 14.48 45.34
C SER A 368 3.83 15.32 46.53
N SER A 369 2.98 15.55 47.53
CA SER A 369 3.32 16.23 48.79
C SER A 369 3.77 15.28 49.92
N ALA A 370 3.81 13.96 49.69
CA ALA A 370 4.22 12.99 50.71
C ALA A 370 5.76 12.94 50.83
N ALA A 371 6.27 13.10 52.05
CA ALA A 371 7.70 13.04 52.32
C ALA A 371 8.30 11.70 51.88
N GLY A 372 9.38 11.73 51.09
CA GLY A 372 10.08 10.54 50.60
C GLY A 372 9.45 9.86 49.38
N VAL A 373 8.33 10.37 48.84
CA VAL A 373 7.61 9.69 47.75
C VAL A 373 8.09 10.11 46.36
N ASN A 374 8.67 11.30 46.18
CA ASN A 374 9.33 11.71 44.93
C ASN A 374 10.34 12.84 45.22
N ALA A 375 11.57 12.71 44.74
CA ALA A 375 12.57 13.77 44.79
C ALA A 375 12.65 14.44 43.41
N GLU A 376 12.23 15.71 43.34
CA GLU A 376 12.49 16.52 42.15
C GLU A 376 13.90 17.09 42.24
N PHE A 377 14.65 16.96 41.16
CA PHE A 377 16.03 17.40 41.08
C PHE A 377 16.16 18.61 40.15
N ALA A 378 16.92 19.60 40.59
CA ALA A 378 17.37 20.72 39.77
C ALA A 378 18.88 20.87 39.93
N ARG A 379 19.49 21.80 39.18
CA ARG A 379 20.88 22.19 39.38
C ARG A 379 21.02 23.65 39.76
N THR A 380 22.09 24.00 40.45
CA THR A 380 22.49 25.41 40.61
C THR A 380 23.15 25.92 39.33
N ALA A 381 23.31 27.23 39.20
CA ALA A 381 24.05 27.83 38.08
C ALA A 381 25.53 27.36 38.02
N ALA A 382 26.10 26.99 39.17
CA ALA A 382 27.45 26.43 39.29
C ALA A 382 27.51 24.91 39.00
N GLY A 383 26.37 24.26 38.74
CA GLY A 383 26.30 22.82 38.45
C GLY A 383 26.06 21.92 39.66
N GLY A 384 25.89 22.48 40.85
CA GLY A 384 25.54 21.72 42.06
C GLY A 384 24.16 21.08 41.96
N LEU A 385 23.92 19.98 42.68
CA LEU A 385 22.66 19.25 42.65
C LEU A 385 21.71 19.74 43.76
N LEU A 386 20.47 20.04 43.39
CA LEU A 386 19.40 20.44 44.29
C LEU A 386 18.33 19.35 44.36
N VAL A 387 17.70 19.21 45.52
CA VAL A 387 16.48 18.41 45.72
C VAL A 387 15.37 19.30 46.30
N CYS A 388 14.15 19.19 45.78
CA CYS A 388 12.99 19.85 46.36
C CYS A 388 12.53 19.07 47.60
N ALA A 389 12.67 19.64 48.79
CA ALA A 389 12.28 19.00 50.05
C ALA A 389 11.59 20.00 51.00
N GLY A 390 10.40 19.64 51.47
CA GLY A 390 9.62 20.51 52.37
C GLY A 390 9.23 21.85 51.74
N GLY A 391 9.00 21.87 50.41
CA GLY A 391 8.63 23.08 49.67
C GLY A 391 9.78 24.07 49.43
N SER A 392 11.03 23.66 49.64
CA SER A 392 12.21 24.48 49.33
C SER A 392 13.31 23.66 48.66
N TRP A 393 14.06 24.29 47.75
CA TRP A 393 15.24 23.69 47.15
C TRP A 393 16.35 23.54 48.19
N ARG A 394 16.82 22.32 48.41
CA ARG A 394 17.94 21.98 49.28
C ARG A 394 19.11 21.49 48.45
N GLU A 395 20.30 21.98 48.74
CA GLU A 395 21.50 21.59 48.02
C GLU A 395 22.05 20.27 48.59
N LEU A 396 22.20 19.28 47.72
CA LEU A 396 22.76 17.96 48.04
C LEU A 396 24.26 17.91 47.80
N ALA A 397 24.71 18.54 46.72
CA ALA A 397 26.11 18.62 46.33
C ALA A 397 26.40 20.03 45.84
N ALA A 398 27.01 20.85 46.71
CA ALA A 398 27.35 22.21 46.38
C ALA A 398 28.66 22.26 45.58
N LEU A 399 28.65 23.03 44.50
CA LEU A 399 29.82 23.30 43.67
C LEU A 399 30.10 24.80 43.67
N ALA A 400 31.35 25.18 43.91
CA ALA A 400 31.75 26.57 43.99
C ALA A 400 33.21 26.75 43.54
N VAL A 401 33.69 28.00 43.57
CA VAL A 401 35.08 28.36 43.30
C VAL A 401 35.65 29.05 44.53
N ALA A 402 36.87 28.68 44.94
CA ALA A 402 37.57 29.37 46.02
C ALA A 402 37.63 30.90 45.78
N GLY A 403 37.35 31.69 46.83
CA GLY A 403 37.28 33.15 46.77
C GLY A 403 35.92 33.72 46.35
N ALA A 404 34.97 32.91 45.87
CA ALA A 404 33.63 33.37 45.57
C ALA A 404 32.80 33.63 46.85
N ALA A 405 31.81 34.52 46.76
CA ALA A 405 30.90 34.80 47.87
C ALA A 405 30.08 33.56 48.25
N CYS A 406 29.81 33.39 49.54
CA CYS A 406 29.09 32.23 50.07
C CYS A 406 28.17 32.59 51.25
N ALA A 407 27.13 31.78 51.45
CA ALA A 407 26.25 31.83 52.61
C ALA A 407 25.52 30.48 52.79
N PRO A 408 25.15 30.10 54.03
CA PRO A 408 25.59 30.69 55.30
C PRO A 408 27.05 30.33 55.62
N ASN A 409 27.69 31.10 56.50
CA ASN A 409 28.97 30.68 57.09
C ASN A 409 28.83 29.27 57.70
N GLY A 410 29.80 28.40 57.42
CA GLY A 410 29.79 26.98 57.78
C GLY A 410 29.22 26.06 56.70
N ALA A 411 28.71 26.57 55.58
CA ALA A 411 28.39 25.73 54.43
C ALA A 411 29.63 25.05 53.85
N PHE A 412 29.44 23.88 53.24
CA PHE A 412 30.48 23.11 52.57
C PHE A 412 30.18 23.01 51.07
N ALA A 413 31.21 23.07 50.23
CA ALA A 413 31.11 22.86 48.80
C ALA A 413 32.35 22.14 48.28
N THR A 414 32.32 21.72 47.02
CA THR A 414 33.51 21.21 46.32
C THR A 414 33.95 22.23 45.29
N ASP A 415 35.26 22.52 45.26
CA ASP A 415 35.84 23.42 44.27
C ASP A 415 35.73 22.82 42.86
N THR A 416 35.15 23.56 41.92
CA THR A 416 34.93 23.07 40.55
C THR A 416 36.22 22.89 39.75
N GLY A 417 37.30 23.58 40.13
CA GLY A 417 38.60 23.50 39.45
C GLY A 417 39.51 22.43 40.03
N THR A 418 39.55 22.27 41.36
CA THR A 418 40.48 21.35 42.04
C THR A 418 39.83 20.12 42.65
N GLY A 419 38.51 20.10 42.83
CA GLY A 419 37.81 19.03 43.54
C GLY A 419 38.05 18.99 45.05
N THR A 420 38.71 20.01 45.62
CA THR A 420 38.98 20.10 47.06
C THR A 420 37.75 20.61 47.82
N GLY A 421 37.65 20.25 49.10
CA GLY A 421 36.59 20.77 49.97
C GLY A 421 36.75 22.27 50.21
N LEU A 422 35.65 23.00 50.07
CA LEU A 422 35.52 24.41 50.40
C LEU A 422 34.64 24.55 51.65
N VAL A 423 34.99 25.49 52.52
CA VAL A 423 34.19 25.89 53.68
C VAL A 423 33.88 27.38 53.57
N CYS A 424 32.61 27.73 53.71
CA CYS A 424 32.17 29.11 53.72
C CYS A 424 32.57 29.76 55.05
N ARG A 425 33.44 30.77 55.02
CA ARG A 425 33.82 31.54 56.21
C ARG A 425 33.91 33.00 55.87
N LEU A 426 33.37 33.84 56.75
CA LEU A 426 33.29 35.29 56.57
C LEU A 426 32.67 35.71 55.23
N GLY A 427 31.71 34.91 54.73
CA GLY A 427 31.01 35.16 53.48
C GLY A 427 31.80 34.83 52.22
N VAL A 428 32.94 34.14 52.32
CA VAL A 428 33.78 33.72 51.18
C VAL A 428 34.12 32.23 51.27
N TRP A 429 34.10 31.53 50.14
CA TRP A 429 34.57 30.16 50.04
C TRP A 429 36.08 30.08 50.22
N MET A 430 36.53 29.46 51.30
CA MET A 430 37.94 29.17 51.55
C MET A 430 38.19 27.67 51.41
N ARG A 431 39.38 27.27 50.98
CA ARG A 431 39.69 25.85 50.91
C ARG A 431 39.89 25.27 52.30
N ALA A 432 39.40 24.06 52.54
CA ALA A 432 39.45 23.43 53.85
C ALA A 432 40.90 23.16 54.31
N ASP A 433 41.82 22.93 53.37
CA ASP A 433 43.26 22.77 53.60
C ASP A 433 43.94 24.07 54.04
N ASP A 434 43.53 25.24 53.52
CA ASP A 434 44.04 26.55 53.96
C ASP A 434 43.69 26.86 55.44
N LEU A 435 42.71 26.15 56.00
CA LEU A 435 42.26 26.33 57.39
C LEU A 435 43.06 25.50 58.39
N LEU A 436 43.93 24.59 57.92
CA LEU A 436 44.78 23.75 58.74
C LEU A 436 46.24 24.20 58.59
N SER A 437 47.04 24.09 59.66
CA SER A 437 48.48 24.37 59.57
C SER A 437 49.15 23.37 58.63
N SER A 438 49.84 23.85 57.59
CA SER A 438 50.69 23.03 56.73
C SER A 438 51.97 22.55 57.43
N TYR A 439 52.23 23.01 58.67
CA TYR A 439 53.43 22.69 59.44
C TYR A 439 53.11 21.67 60.53
N VAL A 440 53.80 20.52 60.49
CA VAL A 440 53.77 19.49 61.53
C VAL A 440 55.11 19.49 62.25
N MET A 441 55.12 19.80 63.54
CA MET A 441 56.34 19.75 64.37
C MET A 441 56.73 18.30 64.61
N THR A 442 57.94 17.91 64.20
CA THR A 442 58.44 16.53 64.34
C THR A 442 59.36 16.36 65.54
N GLY A 443 59.96 17.43 66.04
CA GLY A 443 60.85 17.38 67.19
C GLY A 443 61.40 18.73 67.62
N SER A 444 62.01 18.75 68.81
CA SER A 444 62.72 19.91 69.34
C SER A 444 63.93 19.44 70.13
N GLN A 445 65.08 20.07 69.96
CA GLN A 445 66.29 19.78 70.73
C GLN A 445 67.13 21.03 70.98
N VAL A 446 67.90 21.02 72.06
CA VAL A 446 68.85 22.08 72.39
C VAL A 446 70.16 21.83 71.64
N VAL A 447 70.68 22.86 70.97
CA VAL A 447 71.85 22.79 70.07
C VAL A 447 72.84 23.90 70.37
N ALA A 448 74.13 23.62 70.21
CA ALA A 448 75.23 24.60 70.15
C ALA A 448 75.71 24.78 68.70
N SER A 449 76.56 25.79 68.48
CA SER A 449 77.23 25.95 67.18
C SER A 449 78.14 24.75 66.88
N GLY A 450 78.01 24.20 65.68
CA GLY A 450 78.67 22.98 65.23
C GLY A 450 77.81 21.72 65.33
N ASP A 451 76.74 21.73 66.13
CA ASP A 451 75.86 20.57 66.29
C ASP A 451 75.10 20.25 65.00
N MET A 452 74.85 18.94 64.78
CA MET A 452 74.13 18.42 63.62
C MET A 452 72.69 18.05 64.01
N VAL A 453 71.71 18.65 63.35
CA VAL A 453 70.29 18.36 63.53
C VAL A 453 69.81 17.51 62.36
N GLN A 454 69.41 16.26 62.60
CA GLN A 454 68.93 15.38 61.55
C GLN A 454 67.66 15.94 60.90
N LYS A 455 67.59 15.90 59.56
CA LYS A 455 66.37 16.25 58.84
C LYS A 455 65.32 15.18 59.12
N PRO A 456 64.08 15.56 59.44
CA PRO A 456 63.02 14.58 59.66
C PRO A 456 62.68 13.91 58.33
N ALA A 457 62.28 12.64 58.40
CA ALA A 457 61.70 11.94 57.26
C ALA A 457 60.27 12.47 57.02
N CYS A 458 60.15 13.51 56.21
CA CYS A 458 58.85 13.99 55.80
C CYS A 458 58.25 13.02 54.79
N GLY A 459 57.12 12.41 55.15
CA GLY A 459 56.35 11.57 54.24
C GLY A 459 55.85 12.32 52.99
N GLN A 460 55.03 11.65 52.20
CA GLN A 460 54.38 12.26 51.03
C GLN A 460 52.92 12.57 51.37
N MET A 461 52.43 13.73 50.93
CA MET A 461 51.01 14.05 50.95
C MET A 461 50.55 14.19 49.49
N GLY A 462 49.87 13.17 48.98
CA GLY A 462 49.59 13.06 47.54
C GLY A 462 50.87 12.89 46.72
N THR A 463 51.09 13.78 45.74
CA THR A 463 52.25 13.78 44.85
C THR A 463 53.39 14.70 45.29
N ALA A 464 53.21 15.46 46.39
CA ALA A 464 54.21 16.39 46.91
C ALA A 464 55.01 15.74 48.05
N ALA A 465 56.34 15.83 47.97
CA ALA A 465 57.22 15.46 49.07
C ALA A 465 57.18 16.53 50.15
N GLY A 466 56.92 16.14 51.40
CA GLY A 466 57.01 17.07 52.51
C GLY A 466 58.41 17.67 52.60
N THR A 467 58.51 18.98 52.83
CA THR A 467 59.79 19.68 52.92
C THR A 467 60.22 19.78 54.38
N PRO A 468 61.39 19.24 54.76
CA PRO A 468 61.92 19.39 56.11
C PRO A 468 62.34 20.84 56.35
N LEU A 469 61.98 21.39 57.51
CA LEU A 469 62.30 22.76 57.93
C LEU A 469 62.84 22.77 59.36
N ILE A 470 63.70 23.76 59.65
CA ILE A 470 64.26 24.00 60.98
C ILE A 470 64.08 25.47 61.36
N TYR A 471 63.62 25.69 62.59
CA TYR A 471 63.57 27.00 63.24
C TYR A 471 64.51 27.01 64.43
N LEU A 472 65.42 28.00 64.49
CA LEU A 472 66.36 28.18 65.60
C LEU A 472 65.87 29.31 66.50
N LEU A 473 65.42 28.95 67.69
CA LEU A 473 64.99 29.89 68.73
C LEU A 473 66.15 30.11 69.71
N PRO A 474 66.44 31.35 70.14
CA PRO A 474 67.48 31.59 71.14
C PRO A 474 67.14 30.94 72.48
N GLN A 475 68.17 30.47 73.20
CA GLN A 475 68.04 30.04 74.59
C GLN A 475 69.03 30.78 75.50
N ILE A 476 70.33 30.50 75.38
CA ILE A 476 71.40 31.15 76.14
C ILE A 476 72.42 31.64 75.13
N GLU A 477 72.48 32.94 74.89
CA GLU A 477 73.42 33.53 73.96
C GLU A 477 74.02 34.80 74.60
N SER A 478 75.33 34.94 74.51
CA SER A 478 76.04 36.11 75.02
C SER A 478 77.12 36.49 74.02
N SER A 479 77.15 37.77 73.66
CA SER A 479 78.14 38.35 72.76
C SER A 479 78.52 39.74 73.27
N LYS A 480 79.72 40.21 72.94
CA LYS A 480 80.12 41.59 73.17
C LYS A 480 79.50 42.56 72.15
N GLY A 481 78.93 42.06 71.06
CA GLY A 481 78.22 42.83 70.02
C GLY A 481 76.70 42.78 70.14
N ALA A 482 75.99 43.69 69.45
CA ALA A 482 74.55 43.91 69.59
C ALA A 482 73.64 42.98 68.74
N SER A 483 74.19 41.97 68.06
CA SER A 483 73.40 41.06 67.23
C SER A 483 73.91 39.62 67.25
N PHE A 484 73.00 38.70 67.01
CA PHE A 484 73.27 37.27 66.88
C PHE A 484 72.72 36.77 65.55
N THR A 485 73.50 35.93 64.87
CA THR A 485 73.05 35.27 63.63
C THR A 485 72.94 33.78 63.87
N ARG A 486 71.76 33.21 63.58
CA ARG A 486 71.50 31.77 63.68
C ARG A 486 71.33 31.22 62.27
N LYS A 487 72.18 30.29 61.88
CA LYS A 487 72.11 29.62 60.58
C LYS A 487 71.97 28.13 60.77
N ALA A 488 71.21 27.52 59.88
CA ALA A 488 71.20 26.09 59.67
C ALA A 488 71.77 25.86 58.27
N LEU A 489 73.02 25.40 58.20
CA LEU A 489 73.67 25.07 56.93
C LEU A 489 73.22 23.68 56.50
N ASP A 490 72.84 23.53 55.24
CA ASP A 490 72.50 22.21 54.70
C ASP A 490 73.76 21.33 54.59
N ALA A 491 73.77 20.22 55.32
CA ALA A 491 74.83 19.21 55.31
C ALA A 491 74.30 17.84 54.86
N GLY A 492 73.36 17.84 53.90
CA GLY A 492 72.79 16.63 53.32
C GLY A 492 71.65 16.07 54.18
N ALA A 493 71.90 14.99 54.93
CA ALA A 493 70.89 14.34 55.78
C ALA A 493 70.58 15.12 57.07
N ALA A 494 71.37 16.15 57.38
CA ALA A 494 71.25 16.96 58.57
C ALA A 494 71.53 18.44 58.25
N TRP A 495 71.14 19.33 59.16
CA TRP A 495 71.57 20.72 59.18
C TRP A 495 72.68 20.91 60.21
N GLN A 496 73.75 21.60 59.84
CA GLN A 496 74.75 22.07 60.80
C GLN A 496 74.33 23.42 61.37
N VAL A 497 74.20 23.50 62.69
CA VAL A 497 73.81 24.74 63.37
C VAL A 497 75.04 25.64 63.49
N GLN A 498 74.90 26.91 63.15
CA GLN A 498 75.88 27.95 63.43
C GLN A 498 75.24 29.06 64.22
N LEU A 499 75.81 29.34 65.39
CA LEU A 499 75.45 30.48 66.22
C LEU A 499 76.64 31.44 66.15
N LEU A 500 76.45 32.56 65.46
CA LEU A 500 77.51 33.52 65.16
C LEU A 500 77.25 34.85 65.85
N ASP A 501 78.31 35.54 66.24
CA ASP A 501 78.24 36.94 66.67
C ASP A 501 78.09 37.90 65.47
N PHE A 502 78.17 39.20 65.76
CA PHE A 502 78.10 40.27 64.75
C PHE A 502 79.25 40.20 63.73
N ASP A 503 80.44 39.79 64.16
CA ASP A 503 81.63 39.70 63.30
C ASP A 503 81.67 38.39 62.49
N GLY A 504 80.65 37.54 62.64
CA GLY A 504 80.54 36.25 61.98
C GLY A 504 81.40 35.16 62.63
N ALA A 505 81.99 35.43 63.80
CA ALA A 505 82.72 34.43 64.58
C ALA A 505 81.73 33.53 65.33
N VAL A 506 82.12 32.26 65.52
CA VAL A 506 81.31 31.32 66.30
C VAL A 506 81.20 31.82 67.73
N LEU A 507 79.97 31.92 68.25
CA LEU A 507 79.73 32.23 69.65
C LEU A 507 80.41 31.16 70.52
N GLY A 508 81.46 31.54 71.24
CA GLY A 508 82.18 30.66 72.15
C GLY A 508 81.39 30.36 73.43
N GLY A 509 81.73 29.26 74.11
CA GLY A 509 81.21 28.95 75.46
C GLY A 509 79.89 28.17 75.49
N GLN A 510 79.02 28.47 76.47
CA GLN A 510 77.73 27.80 76.71
C GLN A 510 76.58 28.32 75.81
N ALA A 511 76.90 28.84 74.62
CA ALA A 511 75.86 29.34 73.71
C ALA A 511 74.95 28.20 73.23
N LYS A 512 73.64 28.33 73.43
CA LYS A 512 72.61 27.34 73.10
C LYS A 512 71.40 27.98 72.43
N ALA A 513 70.86 27.27 71.45
CA ALA A 513 69.58 27.56 70.79
C ALA A 513 68.68 26.32 70.85
N ILE A 514 67.39 26.49 70.63
CA ILE A 514 66.42 25.40 70.47
C ILE A 514 66.15 25.24 68.97
N ALA A 515 66.54 24.10 68.43
CA ALA A 515 66.18 23.69 67.08
C ALA A 515 64.81 23.00 67.10
N GLN A 516 63.79 23.70 66.61
CA GLN A 516 62.49 23.10 66.31
C GLN A 516 62.44 22.63 64.88
N VAL A 517 62.05 21.38 64.68
CA VAL A 517 62.08 20.72 63.39
C VAL A 517 60.65 20.43 62.94
N TYR A 518 60.34 20.75 61.69
CA TYR A 518 59.01 20.64 61.09
C TYR A 518 59.06 19.88 59.78
N CYS A 519 57.95 19.25 59.42
CA CYS A 519 57.61 18.89 58.06
C CYS A 519 56.54 19.84 57.55
N LYS A 520 56.82 20.50 56.42
CA LYS A 520 55.82 21.28 55.68
C LYS A 520 55.24 20.40 54.57
N TYR A 521 53.92 20.25 54.55
CA TYR A 521 53.20 19.49 53.53
C TYR A 521 52.47 20.40 52.56
#